data_AF-A0A930TKA7-F1
#
_entry.id   AF-A0A930TKA7-F1
#
_cell.length_a   1.000
_cell.length_b   1.000
_cell.length_c   1.000
_cell.angle_alpha   90.00
_cell.angle_beta   90.00
_cell.angle_gamma   90.00
#
_symmetry.space_group_name_H-M   'P 1'
#
loop_
_entity.id
_entity.type
_entity.pdbx_description
1 polymer ?
#
loop_
_entity_poly.entity_id
_entity_poly.type
_entity_poly.pdbx_seq_one_letter_code
_entity_poly.pdbx_strand_id
1 'polypeptide(L)'
;MSSPSSLASQPIKAESLLSFDWRELTALGVSPEDARSIAITLIVKRLMTLHERKLTRAGVPQQEARTLARIIAKFDILSAVPTPQEKQLISQYCPAICRSGLWRSQLLLRSS
;
A
#
# COMPACT_ATOMS: atom_id res chain seq x y z
N MET A 1 -27.42 -10.11 -35.67
CA MET A 1 -26.45 -10.72 -34.73
C MET A 1 -25.36 -9.68 -34.50
N SER A 2 -25.41 -8.96 -33.38
CA SER A 2 -24.44 -7.92 -33.05
C SER A 2 -23.98 -8.17 -31.62
N SER A 3 -22.74 -8.60 -31.47
CA SER A 3 -22.08 -8.81 -30.18
C SER A 3 -21.90 -7.48 -29.45
N PRO A 4 -22.24 -7.36 -28.17
CA PRO A 4 -21.88 -6.18 -27.40
C PRO A 4 -20.41 -6.28 -26.99
N SER A 5 -19.63 -5.28 -27.42
CA SER A 5 -18.24 -5.09 -27.08
C SER A 5 -18.05 -5.10 -25.56
N SER A 6 -17.23 -6.04 -25.11
CA SER A 6 -16.78 -6.18 -23.74
C SER A 6 -16.07 -4.90 -23.28
N LEU A 7 -16.70 -4.14 -22.38
CA LEU A 7 -15.99 -3.13 -21.58
C LEU A 7 -15.00 -3.89 -20.69
N ALA A 8 -13.79 -4.07 -21.19
CA ALA A 8 -12.65 -4.45 -20.39
C ALA A 8 -12.36 -3.28 -19.45
N SER A 9 -12.82 -3.37 -18.21
CA SER A 9 -12.38 -2.52 -17.11
C SER A 9 -10.86 -2.57 -17.05
N GLN A 10 -10.21 -1.53 -17.57
CA GLN A 10 -8.76 -1.39 -17.48
C GLN A 10 -8.39 -1.39 -16.00
N PRO A 11 -7.36 -2.16 -15.57
CA PRO A 11 -6.90 -2.10 -14.20
C PRO A 11 -6.41 -0.67 -13.95
N ILE A 12 -7.08 0.03 -13.05
CA ILE A 12 -6.60 1.31 -12.52
C ILE A 12 -5.18 1.04 -12.02
N LYS A 13 -4.17 1.50 -12.76
CA LYS A 13 -2.77 1.39 -12.35
C LYS A 13 -2.67 2.04 -10.97
N ALA A 14 -2.16 1.31 -9.99
CA ALA A 14 -1.97 1.82 -8.62
C ALA A 14 -1.19 3.16 -8.61
N GLU A 15 -0.36 3.39 -9.63
CA GLU A 15 0.37 4.63 -9.93
C GLU A 15 -0.53 5.87 -10.04
N SER A 16 -1.75 5.74 -10.58
CA SER A 16 -2.69 6.86 -10.73
C SER A 16 -3.38 7.24 -9.42
N LEU A 17 -3.43 6.35 -8.43
CA LEU A 17 -4.06 6.64 -7.13
C LEU A 17 -3.10 7.29 -6.13
N LEU A 18 -1.82 7.38 -6.48
CA LEU A 18 -0.74 7.93 -5.66
C LEU A 18 -0.28 9.32 -6.13
N SER A 19 -0.97 9.92 -7.10
CA SER A 19 -0.61 11.21 -7.71
C SER A 19 -0.91 12.41 -6.80
N PHE A 20 -0.38 12.41 -5.58
CA PHE A 20 -0.33 13.60 -4.77
C PHE A 20 0.85 14.46 -5.24
N ASP A 21 0.55 15.59 -5.89
CA ASP A 21 1.59 16.51 -6.36
C ASP A 21 2.07 17.39 -5.20
N TRP A 22 3.25 17.05 -4.66
CA TRP A 22 3.86 17.82 -3.56
C TRP A 22 4.18 19.27 -3.96
N ARG A 23 4.20 19.61 -5.26
CA ARG A 23 4.39 20.98 -5.73
C ARG A 23 3.26 21.91 -5.31
N GLU A 24 2.05 21.39 -5.09
CA GLU A 24 0.93 22.16 -4.55
C GLU A 24 1.24 22.66 -3.14
N LEU A 25 1.94 21.87 -2.31
CA LEU A 25 2.36 22.29 -0.97
C LEU A 25 3.44 23.37 -1.02
N THR A 26 4.36 23.26 -1.98
CA THR A 26 5.38 24.30 -2.20
C THR A 26 4.74 25.62 -2.66
N ALA A 27 3.68 25.56 -3.47
CA ALA A 27 2.92 26.74 -3.86
C ALA A 27 2.21 27.43 -2.67
N LEU A 28 1.96 26.69 -1.59
CA LEU A 28 1.40 27.20 -0.33
C LEU A 28 2.48 27.71 0.65
N GLY A 29 3.75 27.78 0.23
CA GLY A 29 4.85 28.31 1.05
C GLY A 29 5.53 27.28 1.95
N VAL A 30 5.20 25.98 1.82
CA VAL A 30 5.91 24.90 2.51
C VAL A 30 7.28 24.70 1.86
N SER A 31 8.32 24.50 2.66
CA SER A 31 9.66 24.20 2.13
C SER A 31 9.61 22.93 1.25
N PRO A 32 10.43 22.82 0.20
CA PRO A 32 10.43 21.63 -0.66
C PRO A 32 10.71 20.32 0.09
N GLU A 33 11.54 20.37 1.14
CA GLU A 33 11.86 19.23 1.98
C GLU A 33 10.64 18.79 2.80
N ASP A 34 10.00 19.74 3.49
CA ASP A 34 8.80 19.48 4.27
C ASP A 34 7.63 19.03 3.39
N ALA A 35 7.46 19.65 2.22
CA ALA A 35 6.43 19.28 1.26
C ALA A 35 6.55 17.82 0.81
N ARG A 36 7.78 17.36 0.55
CA ARG A 36 8.05 15.95 0.21
C ARG A 36 7.77 15.03 1.40
N SER A 37 8.21 15.39 2.59
CA SER A 37 7.98 14.60 3.82
C SER A 37 6.49 14.44 4.12
N ILE A 38 5.72 15.53 4.00
CA ILE A 38 4.27 15.54 4.16
C ILE A 38 3.61 14.67 3.08
N ALA A 39 3.99 14.84 1.81
CA ALA A 39 3.46 14.05 0.71
C ALA A 39 3.66 12.54 0.94
N ILE A 40 4.86 12.13 1.30
CA ILE A 40 5.19 10.73 1.64
C ILE A 40 4.29 10.23 2.76
N THR A 41 4.14 11.02 3.84
CA THR A 41 3.30 10.65 4.98
C THR A 41 1.84 10.45 4.58
N LEU A 42 1.30 11.35 3.75
CA LEU A 42 -0.07 11.26 3.25
C LEU A 42 -0.28 10.05 2.34
N ILE A 43 0.67 9.78 1.45
CA ILE A 43 0.66 8.63 0.55
C ILE A 43 0.67 7.33 1.35
N VAL A 44 1.57 7.19 2.33
CA VAL A 44 1.65 6.01 3.22
C VAL A 44 0.35 5.82 3.98
N LYS A 45 -0.22 6.88 4.57
CA LYS A 45 -1.50 6.82 5.28
C LYS A 45 -2.63 6.34 4.37
N ARG A 46 -2.69 6.86 3.14
CA ARG A 46 -3.73 6.49 2.17
C ARG A 46 -3.60 5.03 1.75
N LEU A 47 -2.40 4.56 1.44
CA LEU A 47 -2.15 3.15 1.13
C LEU A 47 -2.49 2.24 2.30
N MET A 48 -2.10 2.62 3.51
CA MET A 48 -2.45 1.88 4.72
C MET A 48 -3.97 1.69 4.84
N THR A 49 -4.78 2.74 4.69
CA THR A 49 -6.25 2.60 4.73
C THR A 49 -6.80 1.70 3.63
N LEU A 50 -6.23 1.76 2.42
CA LEU A 50 -6.64 0.89 1.31
C LEU A 50 -6.28 -0.58 1.57
N HIS A 51 -5.07 -0.85 2.05
CA HIS A 51 -4.60 -2.19 2.38
C HIS A 51 -5.37 -2.79 3.55
N GLU A 52 -5.64 -2.00 4.59
CA GLU A 52 -6.42 -2.42 5.75
C GLU A 52 -7.81 -2.92 5.31
N ARG A 53 -8.52 -2.15 4.48
CA ARG A 53 -9.82 -2.56 3.94
C ARG A 53 -9.75 -3.87 3.15
N LYS A 54 -8.69 -4.08 2.36
CA LYS A 54 -8.51 -5.33 1.59
C LYS A 54 -8.25 -6.52 2.53
N LEU A 55 -7.45 -6.33 3.57
CA LEU A 55 -7.11 -7.38 4.53
C LEU A 55 -8.31 -7.75 5.40
N THR A 56 -9.08 -6.77 5.88
CA THR A 56 -10.31 -7.03 6.64
C THR A 56 -11.33 -7.80 5.80
N ARG A 57 -11.49 -7.45 4.52
CA ARG A 57 -12.34 -8.22 3.58
C ARG A 57 -11.84 -9.64 3.34
N ALA A 58 -10.54 -9.88 3.48
CA ALA A 58 -9.93 -11.20 3.38
C ALA A 58 -10.03 -12.02 4.69
N GLY A 59 -10.68 -11.50 5.73
CA GLY A 59 -10.89 -12.16 7.01
C GLY A 59 -9.80 -11.94 8.05
N VAL A 60 -8.88 -10.99 7.83
CA VAL A 60 -7.89 -10.62 8.85
C VAL A 60 -8.57 -9.78 9.94
N PRO A 61 -8.37 -10.06 11.24
CA PRO A 61 -8.95 -9.24 12.29
C PRO A 61 -8.42 -7.80 12.25
N GLN A 62 -9.23 -6.84 12.71
CA GLN A 62 -9.00 -5.42 12.43
C GLN A 62 -7.64 -4.91 12.93
N GLN A 63 -7.19 -5.35 14.10
CA GLN A 63 -5.92 -4.92 14.68
C GLN A 63 -4.71 -5.39 13.85
N GLU A 64 -4.74 -6.65 13.42
CA GLU A 64 -3.71 -7.27 12.57
C GLU A 64 -3.77 -6.70 11.16
N ALA A 65 -4.97 -6.47 10.62
CA ALA A 65 -5.17 -5.85 9.31
C ALA A 65 -4.53 -4.46 9.25
N ARG A 66 -4.77 -3.63 10.27
CA ARG A 66 -4.15 -2.31 10.39
C ARG A 66 -2.62 -2.40 10.49
N THR A 67 -2.12 -3.37 11.26
CA THR A 67 -0.67 -3.57 11.44
C THR A 67 0.00 -4.02 10.14
N LEU A 68 -0.54 -5.03 9.47
CA LEU A 68 -0.07 -5.53 8.17
C LEU A 68 -0.16 -4.47 7.09
N ALA A 69 -1.26 -3.72 7.02
CA ALA A 69 -1.42 -2.62 6.09
C ALA A 69 -0.35 -1.55 6.25
N ARG A 70 0.01 -1.21 7.49
CA ARG A 70 1.08 -0.27 7.79
C ARG A 70 2.43 -0.79 7.34
N ILE A 71 2.73 -2.06 7.58
CA ILE A 71 4.00 -2.69 7.18
C ILE A 71 4.13 -2.69 5.65
N ILE A 72 3.10 -3.13 4.95
CA ILE A 72 3.08 -3.22 3.48
C ILE A 72 3.15 -1.82 2.85
N ALA A 73 2.39 -0.84 3.35
CA ALA A 73 2.44 0.53 2.82
C ALA A 73 3.81 1.19 3.03
N LYS A 74 4.45 0.97 4.18
CA LYS A 74 5.82 1.45 4.42
C LYS A 74 6.83 0.75 3.52
N PHE A 75 6.68 -0.55 3.30
CA PHE A 75 7.53 -1.27 2.36
C PHE A 75 7.39 -0.72 0.93
N ASP A 76 6.15 -0.55 0.45
CA ASP A 76 5.88 -0.10 -0.93
C ASP A 76 6.36 1.34 -1.20
N ILE A 77 6.36 2.23 -0.20
CA ILE A 77 6.73 3.65 -0.38
C ILE A 77 8.15 3.98 0.08
N LEU A 78 8.59 3.40 1.21
CA LEU A 78 9.85 3.73 1.85
C LEU A 78 10.91 2.63 1.69
N SER A 79 10.57 1.51 1.02
CA SER A 79 11.39 0.30 1.01
C SER A 79 11.80 -0.17 2.41
N ALA A 80 10.95 0.13 3.41
CA ALA A 80 11.22 -0.21 4.79
C ALA A 80 11.14 -1.73 5.01
N VAL A 81 12.25 -2.34 5.40
CA VAL A 81 12.33 -3.79 5.62
C VAL A 81 11.58 -4.18 6.90
N PRO A 82 10.69 -5.19 6.87
CA PRO A 82 9.99 -5.64 8.07
C PRO A 82 10.94 -6.23 9.12
N THR A 83 10.68 -5.91 10.38
CA THR A 83 11.37 -6.50 11.55
C THR A 83 11.03 -8.00 11.70
N PRO A 84 11.80 -8.79 12.47
CA PRO A 84 11.51 -10.22 12.67
C PRO A 84 10.10 -10.51 13.19
N GLN A 85 9.59 -9.69 14.12
CA GLN A 85 8.23 -9.81 14.66
C GLN A 85 7.17 -9.49 13.58
N GLU A 86 7.40 -8.47 12.77
CA GLU A 86 6.53 -8.14 11.64
C GLU A 86 6.53 -9.24 10.57
N LYS A 87 7.70 -9.85 10.29
CA LYS A 87 7.80 -11.02 9.40
C LYS A 87 7.01 -12.21 9.92
N GLN A 88 7.02 -12.46 11.23
CA GLN A 88 6.20 -13.51 11.83
C GLN A 88 4.70 -13.27 11.60
N LEU A 89 4.24 -12.02 11.79
CA LEU A 89 2.86 -11.64 11.52
C LEU A 89 2.49 -11.79 10.04
N ILE A 90 3.38 -11.37 9.13
CA ILE A 90 3.20 -11.55 7.68
C ILE A 90 3.07 -13.03 7.33
N SER A 91 3.92 -13.89 7.88
CA SER A 91 3.87 -15.34 7.65
C SER A 91 2.55 -15.95 8.14
N GLN A 92 2.06 -15.54 9.32
CA GLN A 92 0.79 -16.02 9.88
C GLN A 92 -0.41 -15.71 8.96
N TYR A 93 -0.41 -14.54 8.33
CA TYR A 93 -1.50 -14.08 7.46
C TYR A 93 -1.19 -14.18 5.96
N CYS A 94 -0.14 -14.91 5.58
CA CYS A 94 0.32 -15.02 4.20
C CYS A 94 -0.81 -15.38 3.21
N PRO A 95 -1.68 -16.37 3.47
CA PRO A 95 -2.80 -16.68 2.57
C PRO A 95 -3.78 -15.52 2.35
N ALA A 96 -4.01 -14.69 3.37
CA ALA A 96 -4.90 -13.52 3.26
C ALA A 96 -4.22 -12.36 2.51
N ILE A 97 -2.93 -12.15 2.76
CA ILE A 97 -2.10 -11.16 2.04
C ILE A 97 -2.02 -11.51 0.54
N CYS A 98 -1.83 -12.79 0.21
CA CYS A 98 -1.83 -13.26 -1.18
C CYS A 98 -3.19 -13.06 -1.85
N ARG A 99 -4.29 -13.49 -1.21
CA ARG A 99 -5.65 -13.34 -1.74
C ARG A 99 -6.08 -11.88 -1.94
N SER A 100 -5.55 -10.97 -1.13
CA SER A 100 -5.80 -9.52 -1.26
C SER A 100 -4.92 -8.83 -2.31
N GLY A 101 -4.02 -9.57 -2.97
CA GLY A 101 -3.10 -9.03 -3.98
C GLY A 101 -2.05 -8.09 -3.40
N LEU A 102 -1.71 -8.26 -2.12
CA LEU A 102 -0.76 -7.41 -1.37
C LEU A 102 0.61 -8.07 -1.16
N TRP A 103 0.82 -9.25 -1.76
CA TRP A 103 2.06 -10.00 -1.59
C TRP A 103 3.26 -9.36 -2.30
N ARG A 104 4.42 -9.41 -1.62
CA ARG A 104 5.76 -9.11 -2.15
C ARG A 104 6.73 -10.15 -1.59
N SER A 105 7.51 -10.83 -2.43
CA SER A 105 8.47 -11.82 -1.96
C SER A 105 9.52 -11.21 -1.02
N GLN A 106 9.87 -9.95 -1.25
CA GLN A 106 10.85 -9.18 -0.48
C GLN A 106 10.39 -8.89 0.97
N LEU A 107 9.11 -9.06 1.30
CA LEU A 107 8.64 -8.87 2.68
C LEU A 107 9.20 -9.92 3.64
N LEU A 108 9.47 -11.14 3.15
CA LEU A 108 10.07 -12.21 3.97
C LEU A 108 11.56 -12.38 3.72
N LEU A 109 12.03 -12.09 2.51
CA LEU A 109 13.45 -12.22 2.17
C LEU A 109 14.27 -11.14 2.91
N ARG A 110 15.53 -11.47 3.21
CA ARG A 110 16.51 -10.44 3.62
C ARG A 110 16.94 -9.75 2.34
N SER A 111 17.05 -8.42 2.37
CA SER A 111 17.85 -7.71 1.38
C SER A 111 19.28 -8.27 1.49
N SER A 112 19.69 -9.04 0.50
CA SER A 112 21.08 -9.47 0.29
C SER A 112 21.92 -8.30 -0.16
#